data_AF-A0A2K3D9L3-F1
#
_entry.id   AF-A0A2K3D9L3-F1
#
_cell.length_a   1.000
_cell.length_b   1.000
_cell.length_c   1.000
_cell.angle_alpha   90.00
_cell.angle_beta   90.00
_cell.angle_gamma   90.00
#
_symmetry.space_group_name_H-M   'P 1'
#
loop_
_entity.id
_entity.type
_entity.pdbx_description
1 polymer ?
#
loop_
_entity_poly.entity_id
_entity_poly.type
_entity_poly.pdbx_seq_one_letter_code
_entity_poly.pdbx_strand_id
1 'polypeptide(L)'
;MEFKGSASLHNNDINVLRNVYGGMDMRIERVTASIGRVYLVDQGGNKQQLPVDAQGQLVVTVVDNTNTQIPPHNDEFLFMFADSFIVSVNGVMLMRLDQQRQHAIRAPQTLVHEILEA
;
A
#
# COMPACT_ATOMS: atom_id res chain seq x y z
N MET A 1 -14.78 -11.28 -10.70
CA MET A 1 -14.25 -9.93 -11.01
C MET A 1 -12.91 -10.11 -11.68
N GLU A 2 -12.74 -9.59 -12.89
CA GLU A 2 -11.44 -9.56 -13.54
C GLU A 2 -10.62 -8.39 -12.96
N PHE A 3 -9.47 -8.72 -12.40
CA PHE A 3 -8.53 -7.74 -11.85
C PHE A 3 -7.40 -7.55 -12.85
N LYS A 4 -7.09 -6.30 -13.20
CA LYS A 4 -5.84 -5.98 -13.92
C LYS A 4 -4.78 -5.68 -12.85
N GLY A 5 -3.58 -6.24 -13.00
CA GLY A 5 -2.51 -5.94 -12.05
C GLY A 5 -1.15 -6.48 -12.48
N SER A 6 -0.15 -5.59 -12.48
CA SER A 6 1.24 -5.93 -12.12
C SER A 6 2.02 -4.64 -11.86
N ALA A 7 2.14 -4.27 -10.59
CA ALA A 7 3.21 -3.38 -10.16
C ALA A 7 3.79 -3.90 -8.85
N SER A 8 5.12 -3.99 -8.83
CA SER A 8 5.91 -4.45 -7.69
C SER A 8 6.40 -3.23 -6.91
N LEU A 9 6.30 -3.25 -5.58
CA LEU A 9 6.94 -2.27 -4.69
C LEU A 9 8.46 -2.53 -4.54
N HIS A 10 9.10 -3.13 -5.55
CA HIS A 10 10.54 -3.40 -5.54
C HIS A 10 11.38 -2.13 -5.67
N ASN A 11 10.82 -1.12 -6.33
CA ASN A 11 11.45 0.17 -6.53
C ASN A 11 10.87 1.20 -5.55
N ASN A 12 11.50 2.37 -5.46
CA ASN A 12 10.94 3.50 -4.71
C ASN A 12 9.67 4.09 -5.38
N ASP A 13 9.21 3.49 -6.49
CA ASP A 13 8.07 3.95 -7.28
C ASP A 13 6.77 4.05 -6.46
N ILE A 14 5.97 5.03 -6.85
CA ILE A 14 4.65 5.31 -6.28
C ILE A 14 3.60 4.70 -7.20
N ASN A 15 2.81 3.78 -6.66
CA ASN A 15 1.66 3.24 -7.37
C ASN A 15 0.46 4.14 -7.18
N VAL A 16 -0.20 4.52 -8.27
CA VAL A 16 -1.35 5.41 -8.26
C VAL A 16 -2.57 4.71 -8.83
N LEU A 17 -3.65 4.67 -8.06
CA LEU A 17 -4.99 4.33 -8.56
C LEU A 17 -5.78 5.63 -8.70
N ARG A 18 -6.18 5.95 -9.93
CA ARG A 18 -6.85 7.23 -10.23
C ARG A 18 -8.36 7.18 -9.94
N ASN A 19 -8.91 8.30 -9.51
CA ASN A 19 -10.36 8.53 -9.31
C ASN A 19 -11.03 7.52 -8.37
N VAL A 20 -10.39 7.27 -7.22
CA VAL A 20 -10.86 6.29 -6.22
C VAL A 20 -12.05 6.82 -5.42
N TYR A 21 -12.06 8.11 -5.04
CA TYR A 21 -13.15 8.69 -4.28
C TYR A 21 -13.24 10.21 -4.49
N GLY A 22 -14.38 10.72 -4.96
CA GLY A 22 -14.62 12.16 -5.04
C GLY A 22 -13.58 12.93 -5.88
N GLY A 23 -13.00 12.30 -6.89
CA GLY A 23 -11.90 12.88 -7.69
C GLY A 23 -10.52 12.83 -7.04
N MET A 24 -10.37 12.14 -5.90
CA MET A 24 -9.07 11.83 -5.31
C MET A 24 -8.48 10.54 -5.87
N ASP A 25 -7.16 10.50 -5.90
CA ASP A 25 -6.38 9.33 -6.26
C ASP A 25 -5.85 8.65 -5.00
N MET A 26 -5.62 7.33 -5.08
CA MET A 26 -4.95 6.58 -4.03
C MET A 26 -3.51 6.33 -4.41
N ARG A 27 -2.59 6.64 -3.50
CA ARG A 27 -1.16 6.33 -3.64
C ARG A 27 -0.76 5.21 -2.70
N ILE A 28 0.10 4.33 -3.22
CA ILE A 28 0.67 3.19 -2.50
C ILE A 28 2.18 3.23 -2.75
N GLU A 29 2.96 3.44 -1.71
CA GLU A 29 4.42 3.57 -1.84
C GLU A 29 5.16 2.99 -0.64
N ARG A 30 6.47 2.82 -0.82
CA ARG A 30 7.40 2.33 0.19
C ARG A 30 7.87 3.47 1.09
N VAL A 31 7.84 3.26 2.41
CA VAL A 31 8.40 4.20 3.40
C VAL A 31 9.78 3.72 3.87
N THR A 32 9.92 2.43 4.17
CA THR A 32 11.19 1.80 4.57
C THR A 32 11.37 0.45 3.86
N ALA A 33 12.38 -0.33 4.22
CA ALA A 33 12.54 -1.68 3.69
C ALA A 33 11.36 -2.61 3.96
N SER A 34 10.63 -2.41 5.06
CA SER A 34 9.59 -3.34 5.51
C SER A 34 8.23 -2.65 5.74
N ILE A 35 8.14 -1.35 5.49
CA ILE A 35 6.93 -0.54 5.72
C ILE A 35 6.54 0.17 4.43
N GLY A 36 5.26 0.08 4.09
CA GLY A 36 4.61 0.88 3.05
C GLY A 36 3.43 1.64 3.60
N ARG A 37 2.94 2.57 2.79
CA ARG A 37 1.76 3.37 3.13
C ARG A 37 0.75 3.43 2.01
N VAL A 38 -0.52 3.57 2.39
CA VAL A 38 -1.64 3.88 1.50
C VAL A 38 -2.28 5.19 1.96
N TYR A 39 -2.49 6.12 1.05
CA TYR A 39 -3.07 7.43 1.37
C TYR A 39 -3.78 8.03 0.14
N LEU A 40 -4.61 9.06 0.37
CA LEU A 40 -5.31 9.76 -0.70
C LEU A 40 -4.61 11.07 -1.04
N VAL A 41 -4.66 11.43 -2.32
CA VAL A 41 -4.17 12.70 -2.86
C VAL A 41 -5.21 13.37 -3.76
N ASP A 42 -5.13 14.69 -3.87
CA ASP A 42 -5.85 15.43 -4.91
C ASP A 42 -5.19 15.24 -6.30
N GLN A 43 -5.80 15.82 -7.34
CA GLN A 43 -5.27 15.80 -8.71
C GLN A 43 -3.89 16.47 -8.85
N GLY A 44 -3.52 17.36 -7.92
CA GLY A 44 -2.20 17.98 -7.84
C GLY A 44 -1.16 17.12 -7.12
N GLY A 45 -1.56 15.98 -6.53
CA GLY A 45 -0.70 15.10 -5.78
C GLY A 45 -0.50 15.48 -4.31
N ASN A 46 -1.28 16.43 -3.79
CA ASN A 46 -1.22 16.82 -2.38
C ASN A 46 -2.00 15.84 -1.52
N LYS A 47 -1.41 15.37 -0.42
CA LYS A 47 -2.05 14.47 0.54
C LYS A 47 -3.32 15.11 1.12
N GLN A 48 -4.40 14.33 1.13
CA GLN A 48 -5.69 14.73 1.64
C GLN A 48 -6.03 13.98 2.92
N GLN A 49 -6.94 14.55 3.71
CA GLN A 49 -7.53 13.87 4.85
C GLN A 49 -8.36 12.67 4.40
N LEU A 50 -8.42 11.64 5.25
CA LEU A 50 -9.27 10.49 4.95
C LEU A 50 -10.75 10.90 5.07
N PRO A 51 -11.58 10.63 4.05
CA PRO A 51 -12.99 10.98 4.09
C PRO A 51 -13.74 10.15 5.14
N VAL A 52 -14.63 10.82 5.85
CA VAL A 52 -15.60 10.19 6.75
C VAL A 52 -17.02 10.36 6.22
N ASP A 53 -17.89 9.41 6.53
CA ASP A 53 -19.31 9.50 6.23
C ASP A 53 -20.05 10.44 7.20
N ALA A 54 -21.38 10.55 7.04
CA ALA A 54 -22.22 11.39 7.87
C ALA A 54 -22.27 10.96 9.36
N GLN A 55 -21.81 9.75 9.67
CA GLN A 55 -21.73 9.18 11.01
C GLN A 55 -20.31 9.27 11.59
N GLY A 56 -19.39 9.92 10.87
CA GLY A 56 -17.99 10.06 11.27
C GLY A 56 -17.17 8.78 11.12
N GLN A 57 -17.65 7.79 10.37
CA GLN A 57 -16.90 6.56 10.08
C GLN A 57 -16.04 6.73 8.83
N LEU A 58 -14.85 6.15 8.84
CA LEU A 58 -13.95 6.20 7.68
C LEU A 58 -14.58 5.49 6.48
N VAL A 59 -14.59 6.17 5.33
CA VAL A 59 -15.09 5.58 4.08
C VAL A 59 -14.07 4.62 3.47
N VAL A 60 -12.77 4.90 3.66
CA VAL A 60 -11.68 4.02 3.23
C VAL A 60 -11.21 3.19 4.41
N THR A 61 -11.18 1.87 4.23
CA THR A 61 -10.67 0.93 5.23
C THR A 61 -9.60 0.05 4.61
N VAL A 62 -8.64 -0.34 5.44
CA VAL A 62 -7.63 -1.35 5.11
C VAL A 62 -7.75 -2.46 6.14
N VAL A 63 -7.78 -3.70 5.69
CA VAL A 63 -7.81 -4.89 6.54
C VAL A 63 -6.61 -5.77 6.25
N ASP A 64 -6.11 -6.46 7.27
CA ASP A 64 -5.09 -7.49 7.08
C ASP A 64 -5.72 -8.82 6.60
N ASN A 65 -4.87 -9.84 6.39
CA ASN A 65 -5.31 -11.16 5.95
C ASN A 65 -6.11 -11.94 7.01
N THR A 66 -6.22 -11.42 8.24
CA THR A 66 -7.08 -11.95 9.31
C THR A 66 -8.42 -11.21 9.41
N ASN A 67 -8.68 -10.27 8.49
CA ASN A 67 -9.81 -9.33 8.51
C ASN A 67 -9.79 -8.34 9.69
N THR A 68 -8.63 -8.10 10.28
CA THR A 68 -8.48 -7.05 11.30
C THR A 68 -8.32 -5.71 10.60
N GLN A 69 -9.15 -4.72 10.96
CA GLN A 69 -9.03 -3.36 10.42
C GLN A 69 -7.75 -2.70 10.93
N ILE A 70 -6.95 -2.19 10.00
CA ILE A 70 -5.76 -1.40 10.29
C ILE A 70 -6.21 0.05 10.54
N PRO A 71 -5.96 0.63 11.72
CA PRO A 71 -6.29 2.02 11.98
C PRO A 71 -5.37 2.94 11.16
N PRO A 72 -5.88 4.07 10.64
CA PRO A 72 -5.01 5.07 10.03
C PRO A 72 -4.21 5.81 11.08
N HIS A 73 -3.08 6.37 10.66
CA HIS A 73 -2.23 7.24 11.45
C HIS A 73 -1.83 8.44 10.59
N ASN A 74 -2.17 9.67 11.01
CA ASN A 74 -1.93 10.89 10.22
C ASN A 74 -2.45 10.82 8.77
N ASP A 75 -3.71 10.43 8.58
CA ASP A 75 -4.38 10.33 7.26
C ASP A 75 -3.71 9.35 6.26
N GLU A 76 -3.02 8.33 6.78
CA GLU A 76 -2.46 7.24 5.98
C GLU A 76 -2.59 5.90 6.71
N PHE A 77 -2.62 4.81 5.96
CA PHE A 77 -2.56 3.45 6.50
C PHE A 77 -1.16 2.91 6.32
N LEU A 78 -0.53 2.47 7.41
CA LEU A 78 0.76 1.81 7.37
C LEU A 78 0.55 0.30 7.30
N PHE A 79 1.28 -0.37 6.41
CA PHE A 79 1.28 -1.82 6.33
C PHE A 79 2.72 -2.34 6.29
N MET A 80 2.92 -3.46 6.97
CA MET A 80 4.21 -4.16 6.95
C MET A 80 4.26 -5.15 5.80
N PHE A 81 5.45 -5.37 5.29
CA PHE A 81 5.75 -6.53 4.47
C PHE A 81 7.04 -7.19 4.96
N ALA A 82 6.97 -8.52 5.07
CA ALA A 82 8.16 -9.33 5.30
C ALA A 82 9.02 -9.28 4.04
N ASP A 83 10.05 -8.45 4.10
CA ASP A 83 11.04 -8.24 3.04
C ASP A 83 12.15 -9.28 3.10
N SER A 84 12.50 -9.73 4.31
CA SER A 84 13.69 -10.53 4.58
C SER A 84 13.40 -11.66 5.56
N PHE A 85 13.97 -12.83 5.32
CA PHE A 85 14.03 -13.92 6.30
C PHE A 85 15.47 -14.19 6.70
N ILE A 86 15.71 -14.35 8.00
CA ILE A 86 17.02 -14.78 8.51
C ILE A 86 16.91 -16.25 8.91
N VAL A 87 17.75 -17.08 8.32
CA VAL A 87 17.92 -18.48 8.69
C VAL A 87 19.15 -18.58 9.58
N SER A 88 18.97 -19.07 10.80
CA SER A 88 20.03 -19.22 11.79
C SER A 88 20.13 -20.67 12.28
N VAL A 89 21.34 -21.13 12.57
CA VAL A 89 21.61 -22.43 13.20
C VAL A 89 22.37 -22.19 14.50
N ASN A 90 21.84 -22.71 15.62
CA ASN A 90 22.40 -22.50 16.97
C ASN A 90 22.66 -21.02 17.32
N GLY A 91 21.77 -20.13 16.88
CA GLY A 91 21.89 -18.68 17.12
C GLY A 91 22.88 -17.94 16.21
N VAL A 92 23.60 -18.65 15.32
CA VAL A 92 24.46 -18.03 14.31
C VAL A 92 23.68 -17.86 13.02
N MET A 93 23.65 -16.64 12.47
CA MET A 93 23.06 -16.37 11.16
C MET A 93 23.80 -17.16 10.08
N LEU A 94 23.08 -18.06 9.41
CA LEU A 94 23.61 -18.88 8.32
C LEU A 94 23.39 -18.18 6.98
N MET A 95 22.19 -17.67 6.73
CA MET A 95 21.86 -16.94 5.51
C MET A 95 20.71 -15.97 5.73
N ARG A 96 20.67 -14.94 4.88
CA ARG A 96 19.59 -13.97 4.79
C ARG A 96 18.95 -14.09 3.40
N LEU A 97 17.64 -14.24 3.37
CA LEU A 97 16.82 -14.26 2.16
C LEU A 97 16.19 -12.88 2.02
N ASP A 98 16.80 -12.02 1.22
CA ASP A 98 16.32 -10.67 0.98
C ASP A 98 15.28 -10.60 -0.15
N GLN A 99 14.39 -9.62 -0.06
CA GLN A 99 13.46 -9.18 -1.10
C GLN A 99 12.54 -10.27 -1.65
N GLN A 100 12.07 -11.19 -0.79
CA GLN A 100 11.36 -12.40 -1.23
C GLN A 100 9.92 -12.18 -1.76
N ARG A 101 9.38 -10.96 -1.75
CA ARG A 101 8.03 -10.69 -2.27
C ARG A 101 8.01 -9.65 -3.38
N GLN A 102 7.60 -10.08 -4.57
CA GLN A 102 6.93 -9.20 -5.53
C GLN A 102 5.50 -8.98 -5.03
N HIS A 103 5.13 -7.71 -4.85
CA HIS A 103 3.76 -7.36 -4.51
C HIS A 103 2.98 -7.19 -5.80
N ALA A 104 1.69 -7.50 -5.76
CA ALA A 104 0.78 -7.25 -6.86
C ALA A 104 -0.35 -6.37 -6.36
N ILE A 105 -0.47 -5.17 -6.93
CA ILE A 105 -1.67 -4.35 -6.77
C ILE A 105 -2.68 -4.84 -7.79
N ARG A 106 -3.87 -5.15 -7.31
CA ARG A 106 -5.01 -5.61 -8.11
C ARG A 106 -6.16 -4.66 -7.87
N ALA A 107 -6.60 -3.99 -8.92
CA ALA A 107 -7.72 -3.07 -8.88
C ALA A 107 -8.80 -3.49 -9.90
N PRO A 108 -10.07 -3.09 -9.68
CA PRO A 108 -11.10 -3.20 -10.71
C PRO A 108 -10.65 -2.52 -12.01
N GLN A 109 -11.03 -3.07 -13.17
CA GLN A 109 -10.65 -2.52 -14.48
C GLN A 109 -11.15 -1.09 -14.74
N THR A 110 -12.13 -0.63 -13.97
CA THR A 110 -12.67 0.75 -14.03
C THR A 110 -11.70 1.79 -13.48
N LEU A 111 -10.69 1.39 -12.70
CA LEU A 111 -9.66 2.28 -12.19
C LEU A 111 -8.45 2.29 -13.12
N VAL A 112 -7.89 3.47 -13.36
CA VAL A 112 -6.61 3.61 -14.06
C VAL A 112 -5.50 3.41 -13.04
N HIS A 113 -4.56 2.51 -13.37
CA HIS A 113 -3.36 2.25 -12.58
C HIS A 113 -2.14 2.82 -13.31
N GLU A 114 -1.36 3.61 -12.58
CA GLU A 114 -0.14 4.28 -13.05
C GLU A 114 0.99 4.05 -12.04
N ILE A 115 2.22 4.08 -12.53
CA ILE A 115 3.44 4.02 -11.72
C ILE A 115 4.18 5.34 -11.94
N LEU A 116 4.46 6.07 -10.86
CA LEU A 116 5.30 7.26 -10.87
C LEU A 116 6.67 6.90 -10.31
N GLU A 117 7.74 7.35 -10.97
CA GLU A 117 9.10 7.29 -10.41
C GLU A 117 9.21 8.31 -9.26
N ALA A 118 9.80 7.90 -8.14
CA ALA A 118 9.98 8.75 -6.94
C ALA A 118 11.33 9.48 -6.90
#